data_AF-A0A084U6R4-F1
#
_entry.id   AF-A0A084U6R4-F1
#
_cell.length_a   1.000
_cell.length_b   1.000
_cell.length_c   1.000
_cell.angle_alpha   90.00
_cell.angle_beta   90.00
_cell.angle_gamma   90.00
#
_symmetry.space_group_name_H-M   'P 1'
#
loop_
_entity.id
_entity.type
_entity.pdbx_description
1 polymer ?
#
loop_
_entity_poly.entity_id
_entity_poly.type
_entity_poly.pdbx_seq_one_letter_code
_entity_poly.pdbx_strand_id
1 'polypeptide(L)' 'MNHSEQEQADIRLEFARLKQEHADFDAAINAMMSTGCDPLQIQRMKKKKLSLKDRLQELEDQIIPDIIA' A
#
# COMPACT_ATOMS: atom_id res chain seq x y z
N MET A 1 -8.88 -25.17 -14.49
CA MET A 1 -8.37 -23.79 -14.45
C MET A 1 -7.12 -23.81 -13.58
N ASN A 2 -6.01 -23.22 -14.04
CA ASN A 2 -4.74 -23.23 -13.32
C ASN A 2 -4.86 -22.45 -12.02
N HIS A 3 -4.81 -23.15 -10.89
CA HIS A 3 -4.90 -22.54 -9.56
C HIS A 3 -3.83 -21.46 -9.32
N SER A 4 -2.68 -21.58 -9.99
CA SER A 4 -1.55 -20.65 -9.94
C SER A 4 -1.81 -19.32 -10.67
N GLU A 5 -2.53 -19.32 -11.79
CA GLU A 5 -2.86 -18.08 -12.51
C GLU A 5 -3.87 -17.23 -11.74
N GLN A 6 -4.82 -17.90 -11.09
CA GLN A 6 -5.80 -17.24 -10.21
C GLN A 6 -5.11 -16.62 -8.99
N GLU A 7 -4.22 -17.38 -8.33
CA GLU A 7 -3.47 -16.89 -7.16
C GLU A 7 -2.61 -15.66 -7.52
N GLN A 8 -1.93 -15.68 -8.67
CA GLN A 8 -1.20 -14.49 -9.14
C GLN A 8 -2.12 -13.31 -9.48
N ALA A 9 -3.31 -13.56 -10.02
CA ALA A 9 -4.28 -12.51 -10.29
C ALA A 9 -4.78 -11.87 -8.99
N ASP A 10 -5.05 -12.68 -7.97
CA ASP A 10 -5.51 -12.22 -6.65
C ASP A 10 -4.43 -11.37 -5.96
N ILE A 11 -3.16 -11.80 -6.01
CA ILE A 11 -2.02 -11.02 -5.48
C ILE A 11 -1.90 -9.66 -6.18
N ARG A 12 -2.00 -9.63 -7.51
CA ARG A 12 -1.97 -8.37 -8.28
C ARG A 12 -3.14 -7.45 -7.96
N LEU A 13 -4.33 -8.01 -7.77
CA LEU A 13 -5.52 -7.26 -7.38
C LEU A 13 -5.35 -6.62 -6.00
N GLU A 14 -4.86 -7.38 -5.02
CA GLU A 14 -4.62 -6.89 -3.67
C GLU A 14 -3.51 -5.83 -3.65
N PHE A 15 -2.43 -6.02 -4.42
CA PHE A 15 -1.38 -5.02 -4.59
C PHE A 15 -1.95 -3.70 -5.14
N ALA A 16 -2.77 -3.77 -6.21
CA ALA A 16 -3.39 -2.58 -6.78
C ALA A 16 -4.30 -1.86 -5.77
N ARG A 17 -5.07 -2.63 -4.98
CA ARG A 17 -5.94 -2.09 -3.91
C ARG A 17 -5.12 -1.37 -2.83
N LEU A 18 -4.10 -2.02 -2.30
CA LEU A 18 -3.23 -1.42 -1.26
C LEU A 18 -2.46 -0.21 -1.78
N LYS A 19 -2.07 -0.21 -3.05
CA LYS A 19 -1.38 0.91 -3.69
C LYS A 19 -2.28 2.14 -3.79
N GLN A 20 -3.54 1.93 -4.16
CA GLN A 20 -4.57 2.98 -4.17
C GLN A 20 -4.79 3.51 -2.75
N GLU A 21 -5.00 2.61 -1.78
CA GLU A 21 -5.23 3.00 -0.38
C GLU A 21 -4.04 3.80 0.19
N HIS A 22 -2.80 3.40 -0.11
CA HIS A 22 -1.60 4.13 0.27
C HIS A 22 -1.54 5.55 -0.35
N ALA A 23 -1.97 5.71 -1.60
CA ALA A 23 -2.06 7.01 -2.26
C ALA A 23 -3.14 7.90 -1.62
N ASP A 24 -4.28 7.32 -1.26
CA ASP A 24 -5.36 8.03 -0.57
C ASP A 24 -4.91 8.52 0.82
N PHE A 25 -4.13 7.70 1.56
CA PHE A 25 -3.50 8.14 2.81
C PHE A 25 -2.55 9.32 2.60
N ASP A 26 -1.78 9.33 1.51
CA ASP A 26 -0.88 10.45 1.21
C ASP A 26 -1.65 11.74 0.95
N ALA A 27 -2.69 11.68 0.11
CA ALA A 27 -3.58 12.81 -0.16
C ALA A 27 -4.25 13.33 1.13
N ALA A 28 -4.74 12.43 1.98
CA ALA A 28 -5.34 12.78 3.26
C ALA A 28 -4.33 13.45 4.22
N ILE A 29 -3.10 12.92 4.32
CA ILE A 29 -2.05 13.51 5.14
C ILE A 29 -1.70 14.92 4.65
N ASN A 30 -1.58 15.11 3.34
CA ASN A 30 -1.30 16.43 2.74
C ASN A 30 -2.43 17.42 3.05
N ALA A 31 -3.69 17.01 2.89
CA ALA A 31 -4.84 17.83 3.26
C ALA A 31 -4.83 18.21 4.75
N MET A 32 -4.58 17.24 5.65
CA MET A 32 -4.49 17.47 7.09
C MET A 32 -3.36 18.43 7.47
N MET A 33 -2.22 18.37 6.79
CA MET A 33 -1.13 19.32 7.00
C MET A 33 -1.52 20.72 6.53
N SER A 34 -2.18 20.85 5.38
CA SER A 34 -2.64 22.13 4.84
C SER A 34 -3.74 22.78 5.69
N THR A 35 -4.60 22.00 6.35
CA THR A 35 -5.65 22.53 7.23
C THR A 35 -5.18 22.77 8.67
N GLY A 36 -3.94 22.41 9.01
CA GLY A 36 -3.40 22.58 10.36
C GLY A 36 -4.01 21.62 11.38
N CYS A 37 -4.32 20.38 10.96
CA CYS A 37 -4.78 19.34 11.88
C CYS A 37 -3.76 19.03 12.98
N ASP A 38 -4.25 18.43 14.06
CA ASP A 38 -3.44 18.01 15.19
C ASP A 38 -2.28 17.08 14.78
N PRO A 39 -1.03 17.33 15.26
CA PRO A 39 0.14 16.53 14.90
C PRO A 39 0.03 15.03 15.24
N LEU A 40 -0.65 14.68 16.33
CA LEU A 40 -0.85 13.30 16.77
C LEU A 40 -1.77 12.55 15.78
N GLN A 41 -2.79 13.21 15.24
CA GLN A 41 -3.63 12.64 14.18
C GLN A 41 -2.83 12.40 12.89
N ILE A 42 -2.02 13.38 12.47
CA ILE A 42 -1.15 13.25 11.30
C ILE A 42 -0.15 12.09 11.50
N GLN A 43 0.43 11.94 12.69
CA GLN A 43 1.35 10.86 13.01
C GLN A 43 0.67 9.49 12.93
N ARG A 44 -0.57 9.36 13.42
CA ARG A 44 -1.37 8.13 13.31
C ARG A 44 -1.62 7.75 11.85
N MET A 45 -1.94 8.73 11.00
CA MET A 45 -2.15 8.51 9.56
C MET A 45 -0.85 8.06 8.88
N LYS A 46 0.28 8.72 9.18
CA LYS A 46 1.60 8.31 8.68
C LYS A 46 1.97 6.88 9.09
N LYS A 47 1.65 6.48 10.33
CA LYS A 47 1.88 5.10 10.79
C LYS A 47 1.05 4.08 10.00
N LYS A 48 -0.23 4.37 9.72
CA LYS A 48 -1.07 3.52 8.87
C LYS A 48 -0.53 3.44 7.44
N LYS A 49 -0.14 4.57 6.86
CA LYS A 49 0.50 4.64 5.54
C LYS A 49 1.76 3.78 5.49
N LEU A 50 2.60 3.82 6.53
CA LEU A 50 3.81 2.99 6.61
C LEU A 50 3.48 1.49 6.60
N SER A 51 2.50 1.03 7.38
CA SER A 51 2.10 -0.38 7.35
C SER A 51 1.57 -0.85 5.98
N LEU A 52 0.90 0.03 5.23
CA LEU A 52 0.49 -0.28 3.85
C LEU A 52 1.69 -0.37 2.91
N LYS A 53 2.68 0.51 3.09
CA LYS A 53 3.94 0.44 2.32
C LYS A 53 4.68 -0.86 2.59
N ASP A 54 4.80 -1.27 3.86
CA ASP A 54 5.47 -2.52 4.23
C ASP A 54 4.76 -3.72 3.59
N ARG A 55 3.42 -3.74 3.62
CA ARG A 55 2.63 -4.80 2.98
C ARG A 55 2.74 -4.77 1.44
N LEU A 56 2.81 -3.58 0.84
CA LEU A 56 3.04 -3.43 -0.60
C LEU A 56 4.39 -4.03 -1.01
N GLN A 57 5.45 -3.81 -0.22
CA GLN A 57 6.76 -4.40 -0.47
C GLN A 57 6.70 -5.93 -0.43
N GLU A 58 6.05 -6.50 0.59
CA GLU A 58 5.89 -7.97 0.70
C GLU A 58 5.13 -8.58 -0.50
N LEU A 59 4.13 -7.88 -1.03
CA LEU A 59 3.39 -8.33 -2.22
C LEU A 59 4.18 -8.08 -3.51
N GLU A 60 4.93 -6.98 -3.60
CA GLU A 60 5.80 -6.68 -4.72
C GLU A 60 6.86 -7.77 -4.90
N ASP A 61 7.48 -8.21 -3.80
CA ASP A 61 8.45 -9.31 -3.79
C ASP A 61 7.83 -10.64 -4.27
N GLN A 62 6.53 -10.85 -4.04
CA GLN A 62 5.78 -12.03 -4.52
C GLN A 62 5.35 -11.93 -5.98
N ILE A 63 5.16 -10.71 -6.50
CA ILE A 63 4.82 -10.45 -7.92
C ILE A 63 6.08 -10.42 -8.78
N ILE A 64 7.21 -9.95 -8.22
CA ILE A 64 8.50 -9.80 -8.88
C ILE A 64 9.55 -10.78 -8.29
N PRO A 65 9.29 -12.10 -8.21
CA PRO A 65 10.32 -13.04 -7.74
C PRO A 65 11.44 -13.25 -8.78
N ASP A 66 11.27 -12.80 -10.03
CA ASP A 66 12.02 -13.31 -11.20
C ASP A 66 12.94 -12.27 -11.90
N ILE A 67 13.43 -11.25 -11.18
CA ILE A 67 14.33 -10.22 -11.77
C ILE A 67 15.61 -9.98 -10.96
N ILE A 68 15.76 -10.57 -9.77
CA ILE A 68 16.93 -10.36 -8.87
C ILE A 68 17.44 -11.68 -8.26
N ALA A 69 17.50 -12.76 -9.06
CA ALA A 69 18.21 -14.01 -8.73
C ALA A 69 19.50 -14.14 -9.55
#